data_AF-A0A2J5I7L7-F1
#
_entry.id   AF-A0A2J5I7L7-F1
#
_cell.length_a   1.000
_cell.length_b   1.000
_cell.length_c   1.000
_cell.angle_alpha   90.00
_cell.angle_beta   90.00
_cell.angle_gamma   90.00
#
_symmetry.space_group_name_H-M   'P 1'
#
loop_
_entity.id
_entity.type
_entity.pdbx_description
1 polymer ?
#
loop_
_entity_poly.entity_id
_entity_poly.type
_entity_poly.pdbx_seq_one_letter_code
_entity_poly.pdbx_strand_id
1 'polypeptide(L)'
;MFSWRRSVFTAVSFLRYSSTMATPSHSFQVFREVPPLRQFRNDLRLSRRTLGFVPTMGALHEGHLSLVRQAAAENTDVIVSIYVNPTQFGVNEDLSSYPRTWDSDVAKLEELNKELASQDGNTGRVTAILAPTSKVMYPTLPPSSEPDGDGSFVTISPLSHRLEGASRPVFFRGVATVCMKLFNIVMADRAYFGQKDVQQTVVIKRMVKDFHVGTEIRIGDTVREHDGLAMSSRNVYLGSRRRSVGLVLYEALKAAESAYHAGKVTRADILGAATRVTGRVLSEQKALSPAERALYDVDYISLADPDTLDEVEVVDPAKGAILSGAVKMAPVEESRAGEDTGLGEGKVPVRLIDNLTLQPRT
;
A
#
# COMPACT_ATOMS: atom_id res chain seq x y z
N MET A 1 -73.58 13.59 -26.40
CA MET A 1 -73.79 12.12 -26.33
C MET A 1 -72.48 11.43 -26.71
N PHE A 2 -71.55 11.26 -25.76
CA PHE A 2 -70.38 10.40 -25.97
C PHE A 2 -69.97 9.75 -24.65
N SER A 3 -69.72 8.46 -24.75
CA SER A 3 -69.76 7.43 -23.72
C SER A 3 -68.39 7.19 -23.08
N TRP A 4 -68.40 6.90 -21.78
CA TRP A 4 -67.26 6.42 -21.00
C TRP A 4 -66.95 4.95 -21.33
N ARG A 5 -65.67 4.61 -21.55
CA ARG A 5 -65.16 3.24 -21.38
C ARG A 5 -63.93 3.25 -20.48
N ARG A 6 -64.06 2.65 -19.30
CA ARG A 6 -62.95 2.24 -18.43
C ARG A 6 -62.37 0.94 -18.98
N SER A 7 -61.07 0.90 -19.23
CA SER A 7 -60.35 -0.33 -19.55
C SER A 7 -59.76 -0.92 -18.27
N VAL A 8 -60.08 -2.18 -18.00
CA VAL A 8 -59.56 -2.98 -16.89
C VAL A 8 -58.29 -3.66 -17.39
N PHE A 9 -57.14 -3.41 -16.74
CA PHE A 9 -55.91 -4.15 -17.00
C PHE A 9 -55.79 -5.32 -16.03
N THR A 10 -55.69 -6.51 -16.61
CA THR A 10 -55.53 -7.83 -16.00
C THR A 10 -54.13 -7.97 -15.40
N ALA A 11 -54.05 -8.45 -14.17
CA ALA A 11 -52.78 -8.76 -13.51
C ALA A 11 -52.14 -10.00 -14.17
N VAL A 12 -50.93 -9.84 -14.72
CA VAL A 12 -50.09 -10.94 -15.18
C VAL A 12 -49.18 -11.34 -14.02
N SER A 13 -49.40 -12.54 -13.50
CA SER A 13 -48.55 -13.19 -12.49
C SER A 13 -47.23 -13.60 -13.14
N PHE A 14 -46.14 -12.89 -12.80
CA PHE A 14 -44.78 -13.35 -13.11
C PHE A 14 -44.30 -14.26 -11.98
N LEU A 15 -44.18 -15.55 -12.28
CA LEU A 15 -43.48 -16.51 -11.42
C LEU A 15 -42.06 -16.02 -11.15
N ARG A 16 -41.74 -15.82 -9.87
CA ARG A 16 -40.37 -15.55 -9.41
C ARG A 16 -39.54 -16.82 -9.60
N TYR A 17 -38.61 -16.80 -10.55
CA TYR A 17 -37.46 -17.69 -10.54
C TYR A 17 -36.55 -17.25 -9.38
N SER A 18 -36.72 -17.87 -8.21
CA SER A 18 -35.79 -17.73 -7.09
C SER A 18 -34.76 -18.86 -7.20
N SER A 19 -33.66 -18.58 -7.88
CA SER A 19 -32.42 -19.35 -7.77
C SER A 19 -31.46 -18.51 -6.93
N THR A 20 -31.70 -18.44 -5.62
CA THR A 20 -30.71 -17.90 -4.69
C THR A 20 -29.63 -18.97 -4.47
N MET A 21 -28.55 -18.92 -5.25
CA MET A 21 -27.28 -19.43 -4.76
C MET A 21 -26.95 -18.60 -3.52
N ALA A 22 -26.88 -19.24 -2.36
CA ALA A 22 -26.57 -18.57 -1.11
C ALA A 22 -25.16 -17.97 -1.21
N THR A 23 -25.09 -16.64 -1.31
CA THR A 23 -23.83 -15.93 -1.13
C THR A 23 -23.30 -16.27 0.27
N PRO A 24 -22.04 -16.69 0.43
CA PRO A 24 -21.49 -16.96 1.76
C PRO A 24 -21.72 -15.75 2.66
N SER A 25 -22.29 -16.00 3.84
CA SER A 25 -22.56 -14.95 4.84
C SER A 25 -21.24 -14.56 5.48
N HIS A 26 -20.59 -13.52 4.95
CA HIS A 26 -19.39 -12.92 5.55
C HIS A 26 -19.73 -12.16 6.85
N SER A 27 -18.77 -12.04 7.77
CA SER A 27 -18.93 -11.24 8.99
C SER A 27 -18.97 -9.72 8.74
N PHE A 28 -18.71 -9.31 7.50
CA PHE A 28 -18.70 -7.95 6.97
C PHE A 28 -19.49 -7.84 5.65
N GLN A 29 -19.91 -6.62 5.30
CA GLN A 29 -20.57 -6.32 4.03
C GLN A 29 -19.55 -6.06 2.92
N VAL A 30 -19.88 -6.40 1.67
CA VAL A 30 -19.03 -6.09 0.51
C VAL A 30 -19.71 -5.06 -0.37
N PHE A 31 -19.12 -3.87 -0.46
CA PHE A 31 -19.59 -2.79 -1.32
C PHE A 31 -18.77 -2.72 -2.60
N ARG A 32 -19.47 -2.82 -3.75
CA ARG A 32 -18.89 -2.64 -5.09
C ARG A 32 -19.16 -1.25 -5.66
N GLU A 33 -20.16 -0.56 -5.11
CA GLU A 33 -20.67 0.72 -5.59
C GLU A 33 -20.57 1.80 -4.51
N VAL A 34 -20.40 3.06 -4.93
CA VAL A 34 -20.23 4.20 -4.03
C VAL A 34 -21.51 4.56 -3.25
N PRO A 35 -22.70 4.65 -3.87
CA PRO A 35 -23.90 5.09 -3.15
C PRO A 35 -24.28 4.21 -1.95
N PRO A 36 -24.29 2.86 -2.05
CA PRO A 36 -24.60 2.00 -0.90
C PRO A 36 -23.58 2.13 0.25
N LEU A 37 -22.28 2.27 -0.06
CA LEU A 37 -21.26 2.49 0.96
C LEU A 37 -21.44 3.83 1.69
N ARG A 38 -21.81 4.89 0.96
CA ARG A 38 -22.09 6.19 1.57
C ARG A 38 -23.30 6.16 2.48
N GLN A 39 -24.34 5.41 2.12
CA GLN A 39 -25.48 5.18 3.00
C GLN A 39 -25.03 4.46 4.29
N PHE A 40 -24.26 3.39 4.16
CA PHE A 40 -23.69 2.66 5.30
C PHE A 40 -22.86 3.58 6.22
N ARG A 41 -21.98 4.42 5.68
CA ARG A 41 -21.23 5.41 6.47
C ARG A 41 -22.15 6.40 7.19
N ASN A 42 -23.20 6.88 6.53
CA ASN A 42 -24.15 7.81 7.14
C ASN A 42 -24.87 7.17 8.32
N ASP A 43 -25.27 5.90 8.22
CA ASP A 43 -25.92 5.16 9.29
C ASP A 43 -25.00 4.97 10.50
N LEU A 44 -23.71 4.66 10.26
CA LEU A 44 -22.69 4.61 11.32
C LEU A 44 -22.56 5.95 12.04
N ARG A 45 -22.48 7.06 11.27
CA ARG A 45 -22.34 8.41 11.82
C ARG A 45 -23.57 8.81 12.66
N LEU A 46 -24.78 8.52 12.18
CA LEU A 46 -26.03 8.78 12.92
C LEU A 46 -26.10 7.96 14.21
N SER A 47 -25.48 6.78 14.22
CA SER A 47 -25.38 5.91 15.40
C SER A 47 -24.19 6.25 16.31
N ARG A 48 -23.49 7.36 16.06
CA ARG A 48 -22.27 7.78 16.81
C ARG A 48 -21.15 6.74 16.82
N ARG A 49 -21.08 5.90 15.80
CA ARG A 49 -20.02 4.91 15.59
C ARG A 49 -18.84 5.55 14.86
N THR A 50 -17.62 5.14 15.19
CA THR A 50 -16.38 5.62 14.58
C THR A 50 -15.90 4.65 13.51
N LEU A 51 -15.29 5.17 12.45
CA LEU A 51 -14.82 4.40 11.31
C LEU A 51 -13.33 4.62 11.07
N GLY A 52 -12.57 3.53 11.17
CA GLY A 52 -11.23 3.40 10.63
C GLY A 52 -11.25 2.92 9.18
N PHE A 53 -10.31 3.40 8.37
CA PHE A 53 -10.17 3.00 6.97
C PHE A 53 -8.76 2.53 6.64
N VAL A 54 -8.65 1.34 6.06
CA VAL A 54 -7.38 0.77 5.61
C VAL A 54 -7.42 0.62 4.08
N PRO A 55 -6.87 1.58 3.32
CA PRO A 55 -6.80 1.47 1.87
C PRO A 55 -5.74 0.44 1.44
N THR A 56 -6.13 -0.56 0.66
CA THR A 56 -5.21 -1.57 0.11
C THR A 56 -5.48 -1.85 -1.37
N MET A 57 -4.50 -2.49 -2.02
CA MET A 57 -4.65 -3.06 -3.36
C MET A 57 -4.99 -4.56 -3.34
N GLY A 58 -5.28 -5.16 -2.18
CA GLY A 58 -5.39 -6.61 -2.00
C GLY A 58 -4.04 -7.30 -1.84
N ALA A 59 -4.02 -8.62 -1.98
CA ALA A 59 -2.85 -9.46 -1.66
C ALA A 59 -2.37 -9.23 -0.23
N LEU A 60 -3.31 -9.35 0.71
CA LEU A 60 -3.12 -9.00 2.11
C LEU A 60 -2.06 -9.88 2.76
N HIS A 61 -1.29 -9.27 3.65
CA HIS A 61 -0.22 -9.90 4.44
C HIS A 61 -0.22 -9.28 5.83
N GLU A 62 0.63 -9.77 6.73
CA GLU A 62 0.60 -9.36 8.14
C GLU A 62 0.80 -7.85 8.34
N GLY A 63 1.60 -7.19 7.49
CA GLY A 63 1.65 -5.72 7.43
C GLY A 63 0.27 -5.05 7.27
N HIS A 64 -0.58 -5.54 6.37
CA HIS A 64 -1.95 -5.03 6.21
C HIS A 64 -2.83 -5.36 7.41
N LEU A 65 -2.75 -6.59 7.94
CA LEU A 65 -3.55 -7.03 9.08
C LEU A 65 -3.19 -6.24 10.35
N SER A 66 -1.92 -5.87 10.53
CA SER A 66 -1.48 -4.99 11.63
C SER A 66 -2.17 -3.61 11.60
N LEU A 67 -2.34 -3.02 10.41
CA LEU A 67 -3.06 -1.75 10.24
C LEU A 67 -4.56 -1.92 10.56
N VAL A 68 -5.16 -3.06 10.20
CA VAL A 68 -6.55 -3.37 10.53
C VAL A 68 -6.73 -3.55 12.04
N ARG A 69 -5.78 -4.19 12.74
CA ARG A 69 -5.79 -4.28 14.21
C ARG A 69 -5.72 -2.90 14.85
N GLN A 70 -4.80 -2.04 14.38
CA GLN A 70 -4.70 -0.67 14.87
C GLN A 70 -6.01 0.11 14.62
N ALA A 71 -6.61 -0.07 13.44
CA ALA A 71 -7.89 0.54 13.10
C ALA A 71 -9.03 0.08 14.02
N ALA A 72 -9.09 -1.21 14.35
CA ALA A 72 -10.10 -1.77 15.24
C ALA A 72 -9.89 -1.33 16.70
N ALA A 73 -8.64 -1.17 17.15
CA ALA A 73 -8.35 -0.69 18.49
C ALA A 73 -8.83 0.76 18.72
N GLU A 74 -8.86 1.58 17.67
CA GLU A 74 -9.22 3.00 17.75
C GLU A 74 -10.64 3.33 17.25
N ASN A 75 -11.36 2.36 16.64
CA ASN A 75 -12.65 2.60 15.99
C ASN A 75 -13.62 1.41 16.13
N THR A 76 -14.92 1.70 16.21
CA THR A 76 -15.94 0.65 16.32
C THR A 76 -16.14 -0.13 15.02
N ASP A 77 -15.82 0.47 13.88
CA ASP A 77 -15.94 -0.09 12.55
C ASP A 77 -14.64 0.10 11.77
N VAL A 78 -14.28 -0.90 10.98
CA VAL A 78 -13.18 -0.81 10.02
C VAL A 78 -13.70 -1.14 8.63
N ILE A 79 -13.37 -0.26 7.68
CA ILE A 79 -13.49 -0.54 6.25
C ILE A 79 -12.11 -0.81 5.67
N VAL A 80 -11.99 -1.89 4.91
CA VAL A 80 -10.79 -2.20 4.12
C VAL A 80 -11.13 -1.99 2.65
N SER A 81 -10.36 -1.22 1.89
CA SER A 81 -10.50 -1.24 0.43
C SER A 81 -9.62 -2.30 -0.19
N ILE A 82 -10.13 -2.99 -1.21
CA ILE A 82 -9.34 -3.87 -2.09
C ILE A 82 -9.52 -3.37 -3.51
N TYR A 83 -8.59 -2.53 -3.96
CA TYR A 83 -8.64 -1.93 -5.29
C TYR A 83 -7.24 -1.72 -5.87
N VAL A 84 -6.91 -2.47 -6.92
CA VAL A 84 -5.69 -2.25 -7.72
C VAL A 84 -5.93 -1.04 -8.62
N ASN A 85 -5.41 0.11 -8.21
CA ASN A 85 -5.55 1.38 -8.92
C ASN A 85 -4.62 1.42 -10.14
N PRO A 86 -5.12 1.52 -11.39
CA PRO A 86 -4.24 1.56 -12.56
C PRO A 86 -3.33 2.81 -12.62
N THR A 87 -3.78 3.95 -12.08
CA THR A 87 -3.10 5.25 -12.25
C THR A 87 -1.77 5.40 -11.52
N GLN A 88 -1.51 4.51 -10.56
CA GLN A 88 -0.24 4.45 -9.85
C GLN A 88 0.70 3.41 -10.46
N PHE A 89 0.41 2.92 -11.66
CA PHE A 89 1.31 2.09 -12.44
C PHE A 89 1.71 2.86 -13.70
N GLY A 90 3.01 2.95 -13.96
CA GLY A 90 3.51 3.41 -15.26
C GLY A 90 3.19 2.40 -16.37
N VAL A 91 3.31 2.82 -17.64
CA VAL A 91 3.00 2.00 -18.83
C VAL A 91 3.75 0.65 -18.84
N ASN A 92 4.98 0.64 -18.32
CA ASN A 92 5.85 -0.53 -18.27
C ASN A 92 5.93 -1.17 -16.87
N GLU A 93 5.01 -0.84 -15.95
CA GLU A 93 4.99 -1.39 -14.60
C GLU A 93 4.08 -2.63 -14.49
N ASP A 94 4.09 -3.25 -13.32
CA ASP A 94 3.60 -4.61 -13.07
C ASP A 94 2.06 -4.73 -12.94
N LEU A 95 1.27 -3.79 -13.48
CA LEU A 95 -0.20 -3.76 -13.33
C LEU A 95 -0.88 -5.08 -13.74
N SER A 96 -0.46 -5.67 -14.86
CA SER A 96 -1.04 -6.90 -15.41
C SER A 96 -0.67 -8.15 -14.60
N SER A 97 0.47 -8.10 -13.90
CA SER A 97 0.98 -9.21 -13.10
C SER A 97 0.71 -9.08 -11.61
N TYR A 98 0.17 -7.93 -11.15
CA TYR A 98 -0.12 -7.69 -9.73
C TYR A 98 -1.07 -8.76 -9.17
N PRO A 99 -0.76 -9.38 -8.02
CA PRO A 99 -1.53 -10.48 -7.46
C PRO A 99 -2.96 -10.06 -7.10
N ARG A 100 -3.95 -10.88 -7.51
CA ARG A 100 -5.38 -10.69 -7.21
C ARG A 100 -5.90 -11.92 -6.47
N THR A 101 -5.98 -11.82 -5.15
CA THR A 101 -6.20 -12.97 -4.26
C THR A 101 -7.46 -12.82 -3.42
N TRP A 102 -8.59 -12.50 -4.05
CA TRP A 102 -9.86 -12.18 -3.37
C TRP A 102 -10.24 -13.17 -2.26
N ASP A 103 -10.27 -14.47 -2.56
CA ASP A 103 -10.67 -15.49 -1.58
C ASP A 103 -9.70 -15.57 -0.38
N SER A 104 -8.39 -15.44 -0.63
CA SER A 104 -7.38 -15.41 0.42
C SER A 104 -7.50 -14.15 1.28
N ASP A 105 -7.73 -12.99 0.66
CA ASP A 105 -7.86 -11.71 1.34
C ASP A 105 -9.09 -11.71 2.25
N VAL A 106 -10.24 -12.21 1.75
CA VAL A 106 -11.47 -12.38 2.52
C VAL A 106 -11.26 -13.36 3.68
N ALA A 107 -10.64 -14.52 3.45
CA ALA A 107 -10.38 -15.49 4.50
C ALA A 107 -9.49 -14.93 5.63
N LYS A 108 -8.46 -14.14 5.28
CA LYS A 108 -7.60 -13.46 6.27
C LYS A 108 -8.38 -12.44 7.11
N LEU A 109 -9.26 -11.66 6.49
CA LEU A 109 -10.08 -10.68 7.21
C LEU A 109 -11.14 -11.35 8.10
N GLU A 110 -11.69 -12.49 7.68
CA GLU A 110 -12.59 -13.30 8.52
C GLU A 110 -11.86 -13.85 9.75
N GLU A 111 -10.67 -14.43 9.56
CA GLU A 111 -9.87 -14.94 10.66
C GLU A 111 -9.46 -13.82 11.62
N LEU A 112 -9.06 -12.67 11.08
CA LEU A 112 -8.76 -11.49 11.88
C LEU A 112 -9.98 -11.01 12.67
N ASN A 113 -11.19 -11.05 12.10
CA ASN A 113 -12.40 -10.70 12.85
C ASN A 113 -12.67 -11.66 14.02
N LYS A 114 -12.35 -12.96 13.88
CA LYS A 114 -12.42 -13.91 15.01
C LYS A 114 -11.38 -13.59 16.07
N GLU A 115 -10.15 -13.31 15.65
CA GLU A 115 -9.05 -12.87 16.54
C GLU A 115 -9.50 -11.64 17.35
N LEU A 116 -9.98 -10.60 16.67
CA LEU A 116 -10.46 -9.36 17.26
C LEU A 116 -11.65 -9.56 18.21
N ALA A 117 -12.57 -10.47 17.91
CA ALA A 117 -13.72 -10.78 18.75
C ALA A 117 -13.33 -11.53 20.04
N SER A 118 -12.18 -12.21 20.05
CA SER A 118 -11.66 -12.92 21.23
C SER A 118 -10.85 -12.04 22.18
N GLN A 119 -10.54 -10.79 21.79
CA GLN A 119 -9.75 -9.86 22.59
C GLN A 119 -10.63 -9.11 23.58
N ASP A 120 -10.33 -9.27 24.87
CA ASP A 120 -11.01 -8.54 25.95
C ASP A 120 -10.87 -7.02 25.76
N GLY A 121 -12.01 -6.33 25.84
CA GLY A 121 -12.06 -4.86 25.73
C GLY A 121 -11.98 -4.31 24.30
N ASN A 122 -11.74 -5.13 23.28
CA ASN A 122 -11.83 -4.68 21.89
C ASN A 122 -13.30 -4.55 21.46
N THR A 123 -13.64 -3.41 20.86
CA THR A 123 -14.99 -3.15 20.33
C THR A 123 -15.01 -2.94 18.82
N GLY A 124 -13.84 -2.89 18.19
CA GLY A 124 -13.68 -2.71 16.76
C GLY A 124 -13.60 -4.01 16.00
N ARG A 125 -14.09 -3.98 14.76
CA ARG A 125 -13.97 -5.09 13.81
C ARG A 125 -14.06 -4.60 12.38
N VAL A 126 -13.67 -5.43 11.43
CA VAL A 126 -13.97 -5.20 10.01
C VAL A 126 -15.47 -5.37 9.82
N THR A 127 -16.15 -4.30 9.40
CA THR A 127 -17.59 -4.33 9.14
C THR A 127 -17.92 -4.21 7.66
N ALA A 128 -16.99 -3.72 6.84
CA ALA A 128 -17.17 -3.71 5.40
C ALA A 128 -15.86 -3.76 4.59
N ILE A 129 -15.97 -4.28 3.36
CA ILE A 129 -14.96 -4.18 2.31
C ILE A 129 -15.48 -3.27 1.20
N LEU A 130 -14.68 -2.30 0.78
CA LEU A 130 -14.90 -1.53 -0.44
C LEU A 130 -14.05 -2.15 -1.57
N ALA A 131 -14.67 -2.77 -2.55
CA ALA A 131 -13.96 -3.42 -3.65
C ALA A 131 -14.53 -3.04 -5.03
N PRO A 132 -14.38 -1.76 -5.42
CA PRO A 132 -14.98 -1.21 -6.62
C PRO A 132 -14.27 -1.69 -7.88
N THR A 133 -14.97 -1.63 -9.02
CA THR A 133 -14.33 -1.77 -10.33
C THR A 133 -13.66 -0.45 -10.73
N SER A 134 -12.76 -0.48 -11.72
CA SER A 134 -12.19 0.75 -12.27
C SER A 134 -13.24 1.66 -12.91
N LYS A 135 -14.36 1.14 -13.40
CA LYS A 135 -15.45 1.97 -13.93
C LYS A 135 -16.21 2.72 -12.82
N VAL A 136 -16.36 2.10 -11.65
CA VAL A 136 -16.93 2.76 -10.47
C VAL A 136 -16.00 3.86 -9.97
N MET A 137 -14.70 3.56 -9.90
CA MET A 137 -13.71 4.57 -9.49
C MET A 137 -13.57 5.67 -10.54
N TYR A 138 -13.55 5.36 -11.83
CA TYR A 138 -13.33 6.30 -12.93
C TYR A 138 -14.49 6.23 -13.95
N PRO A 139 -15.62 6.91 -13.67
CA PRO A 139 -16.85 6.75 -14.45
C PRO A 139 -16.83 7.45 -15.82
N THR A 140 -16.07 8.55 -15.96
CA THR A 140 -16.05 9.36 -17.18
C THR A 140 -15.08 8.81 -18.23
N LEU A 141 -13.79 8.73 -17.91
CA LEU A 141 -12.73 8.22 -18.77
C LEU A 141 -11.78 7.32 -17.99
N PRO A 142 -11.19 6.28 -18.61
CA PRO A 142 -10.08 5.57 -18.01
C PRO A 142 -8.94 6.59 -17.82
N PRO A 143 -8.38 6.69 -16.61
CA PRO A 143 -7.35 7.68 -16.34
C PRO A 143 -6.05 7.31 -17.04
N SER A 144 -5.39 8.30 -17.64
CA SER A 144 -4.12 8.07 -18.32
C SER A 144 -2.99 7.75 -17.33
N SER A 145 -2.11 6.83 -17.75
CA SER A 145 -0.86 6.52 -17.05
C SER A 145 0.32 7.35 -17.59
N GLU A 146 0.06 8.26 -18.53
CA GLU A 146 1.05 9.22 -19.03
C GLU A 146 1.17 10.43 -18.09
N PRO A 147 2.36 11.02 -17.90
CA PRO A 147 2.57 12.20 -17.06
C PRO A 147 1.68 13.41 -17.41
N ASP A 148 1.41 13.62 -18.70
CA ASP A 148 0.59 14.73 -19.20
C ASP A 148 -0.73 14.25 -19.82
N GLY A 149 -1.15 13.03 -19.50
CA GLY A 149 -2.35 12.44 -20.07
C GLY A 149 -3.65 13.01 -19.50
N ASP A 150 -4.74 12.82 -20.24
CA ASP A 150 -6.06 13.33 -19.86
C ASP A 150 -6.62 12.67 -18.59
N GLY A 151 -7.26 13.47 -17.75
CA GLY A 151 -7.96 13.02 -16.55
C GLY A 151 -8.04 14.09 -15.46
N SER A 152 -8.79 13.80 -14.40
CA SER A 152 -8.79 14.61 -13.18
C SER A 152 -7.82 14.00 -12.17
N PHE A 153 -6.79 14.75 -11.82
CA PHE A 153 -5.71 14.29 -10.95
C PHE A 153 -5.52 15.21 -9.75
N VAL A 154 -4.97 14.65 -8.68
CA VAL A 154 -4.43 15.38 -7.54
C VAL A 154 -2.92 15.19 -7.54
N THR A 155 -2.18 16.30 -7.50
CA THR A 155 -0.71 16.30 -7.47
C THR A 155 -0.24 17.12 -6.28
N ILE A 156 0.74 16.58 -5.53
CA ILE A 156 1.30 17.22 -4.32
C ILE A 156 2.75 17.59 -4.61
N SER A 157 2.95 18.77 -5.17
CA SER A 157 4.28 19.28 -5.51
C SER A 157 4.89 20.07 -4.34
N PRO A 158 6.22 20.02 -4.14
CA PRO A 158 7.20 19.27 -4.92
C PRO A 158 7.37 17.79 -4.51
N LEU A 159 6.72 17.35 -3.42
CA LEU A 159 6.91 16.02 -2.80
C LEU A 159 6.74 14.85 -3.76
N SER A 160 5.79 14.94 -4.70
CA SER A 160 5.50 13.88 -5.67
C SER A 160 6.61 13.62 -6.70
N HIS A 161 7.60 14.52 -6.83
CA HIS A 161 8.66 14.44 -7.83
C HIS A 161 10.04 14.08 -7.24
N ARG A 162 10.15 13.93 -5.92
CA ARG A 162 11.39 13.61 -5.21
C ARG A 162 11.53 12.09 -5.07
N LEU A 163 12.75 11.58 -4.84
CA LEU A 163 13.03 10.18 -4.47
C LEU A 163 12.27 9.15 -5.34
N GLU A 164 11.35 8.35 -4.77
CA GLU A 164 10.54 7.37 -5.53
C GLU A 164 9.77 8.03 -6.68
N GLY A 165 9.37 9.29 -6.54
CA GLY A 165 8.66 10.06 -7.55
C GLY A 165 9.53 10.43 -8.75
N ALA A 166 10.85 10.55 -8.55
CA ALA A 166 11.79 10.75 -9.65
C ALA A 166 11.94 9.45 -10.48
N SER A 167 12.04 8.30 -9.80
CA SER A 167 12.09 6.99 -10.46
C SER A 167 10.74 6.55 -11.05
N ARG A 168 9.62 7.06 -10.51
CA ARG A 168 8.24 6.70 -10.92
C ARG A 168 7.36 7.97 -11.09
N PRO A 169 7.51 8.73 -12.19
CA PRO A 169 6.93 10.06 -12.36
C PRO A 169 5.41 10.18 -12.18
N VAL A 170 4.67 9.10 -12.45
CA VAL A 170 3.19 9.08 -12.34
C VAL A 170 2.67 8.48 -11.03
N PHE A 171 3.54 7.85 -10.24
CA PHE A 171 3.14 7.04 -9.10
C PHE A 171 2.37 7.85 -8.05
N PHE A 172 2.97 8.93 -7.53
CA PHE A 172 2.33 9.72 -6.46
C PHE A 172 1.14 10.53 -6.92
N ARG A 173 1.09 10.94 -8.21
CA ARG A 173 -0.13 11.52 -8.80
C ARG A 173 -1.27 10.49 -8.75
N GLY A 174 -1.02 9.24 -9.16
CA GLY A 174 -1.99 8.16 -9.07
C GLY A 174 -2.44 7.85 -7.65
N VAL A 175 -1.48 7.76 -6.72
CA VAL A 175 -1.74 7.52 -5.28
C VAL A 175 -2.56 8.64 -4.65
N ALA A 176 -2.17 9.92 -4.83
CA ALA A 176 -2.90 11.05 -4.28
C ALA A 176 -4.31 11.14 -4.89
N THR A 177 -4.45 10.90 -6.20
CA THR A 177 -5.75 10.89 -6.88
C THR A 177 -6.68 9.82 -6.32
N VAL A 178 -6.23 8.56 -6.21
CA VAL A 178 -7.09 7.49 -5.70
C VAL A 178 -7.39 7.67 -4.22
N CYS A 179 -6.44 8.13 -3.40
CA CYS A 179 -6.66 8.38 -1.98
C CYS A 179 -7.66 9.51 -1.75
N MET A 180 -7.56 10.61 -2.51
CA MET A 180 -8.56 11.69 -2.44
C MET A 180 -9.96 11.17 -2.76
N LYS A 181 -10.10 10.30 -3.77
CA LYS A 181 -11.39 9.68 -4.12
C LYS A 181 -11.89 8.78 -2.99
N LEU A 182 -11.03 7.92 -2.45
CA LEU A 182 -11.38 7.04 -1.34
C LEU A 182 -11.78 7.82 -0.08
N PHE A 183 -11.10 8.92 0.27
CA PHE A 183 -11.48 9.78 1.39
C PHE A 183 -12.85 10.42 1.17
N ASN A 184 -13.16 10.88 -0.04
CA ASN A 184 -14.50 11.39 -0.39
C ASN A 184 -15.59 10.31 -0.46
N ILE A 185 -15.22 9.06 -0.73
CA ILE A 185 -16.17 7.94 -0.80
C ILE A 185 -16.49 7.41 0.60
N VAL A 186 -15.44 7.14 1.39
CA VAL A 186 -15.52 6.46 2.69
C VAL A 186 -15.81 7.46 3.82
N MET A 187 -15.28 8.68 3.72
CA MET A 187 -15.39 9.74 4.74
C MET A 187 -15.05 9.25 6.16
N ALA A 188 -14.00 8.45 6.31
CA ALA A 188 -13.60 7.86 7.58
C ALA A 188 -13.11 8.90 8.60
N ASP A 189 -13.22 8.56 9.88
CA ASP A 189 -12.68 9.38 10.97
C ASP A 189 -11.15 9.29 10.97
N ARG A 190 -10.62 8.08 10.73
CA ARG A 190 -9.18 7.80 10.64
C ARG A 190 -8.85 6.92 9.44
N ALA A 191 -7.70 7.14 8.82
CA ALA A 191 -7.15 6.27 7.78
C ALA A 191 -5.73 5.81 8.13
N TYR A 192 -5.44 4.54 7.88
CA TYR A 192 -4.21 3.87 8.32
C TYR A 192 -3.33 3.51 7.13
N PHE A 193 -2.07 3.95 7.17
CA PHE A 193 -1.07 3.68 6.15
C PHE A 193 0.19 3.12 6.78
N GLY A 194 0.85 2.18 6.11
CA GLY A 194 2.11 1.60 6.58
C GLY A 194 3.30 2.54 6.33
N GLN A 195 4.21 2.63 7.31
CA GLN A 195 5.44 3.42 7.21
C GLN A 195 6.37 2.95 6.08
N LYS A 196 6.31 1.67 5.71
CA LYS A 196 7.14 1.06 4.65
C LYS A 196 7.23 1.90 3.38
N ASP A 197 6.12 2.54 3.00
CA ASP A 197 6.04 3.46 1.88
C ASP A 197 6.14 4.91 2.41
N VAL A 198 7.26 5.28 3.04
CA VAL A 198 7.36 6.51 3.84
C VAL A 198 7.04 7.77 3.06
N GLN A 199 7.50 7.88 1.81
CA GLN A 199 7.17 9.02 0.95
C GLN A 199 5.67 9.10 0.65
N GLN A 200 4.98 7.96 0.47
CA GLN A 200 3.52 7.94 0.35
C GLN A 200 2.89 8.53 1.62
N THR A 201 3.37 8.15 2.81
CA THR A 201 2.82 8.68 4.06
C THR A 201 2.99 10.20 4.17
N VAL A 202 4.13 10.74 3.75
CA VAL A 202 4.39 12.19 3.75
C VAL A 202 3.51 12.91 2.72
N VAL A 203 3.40 12.38 1.50
CA VAL A 203 2.50 12.90 0.45
C VAL A 203 1.04 12.92 0.91
N ILE A 204 0.55 11.84 1.52
CA ILE A 204 -0.83 11.74 2.00
C ILE A 204 -1.08 12.68 3.18
N LYS A 205 -0.17 12.76 4.16
CA LYS A 205 -0.27 13.74 5.25
C LYS A 205 -0.32 15.17 4.73
N ARG A 206 0.52 15.51 3.74
CA ARG A 206 0.51 16.83 3.12
C ARG A 206 -0.80 17.10 2.39
N MET A 207 -1.28 16.15 1.59
CA MET A 207 -2.56 16.24 0.89
C MET A 207 -3.72 16.48 1.85
N VAL A 208 -3.81 15.72 2.94
CA VAL A 208 -4.87 15.87 3.94
C VAL A 208 -4.84 17.26 4.58
N LYS A 209 -3.64 17.75 4.92
CA LYS A 209 -3.46 19.09 5.48
C LYS A 209 -3.85 20.20 4.50
N ASP A 210 -3.31 20.15 3.28
CA ASP A 210 -3.44 21.22 2.29
C ASP A 210 -4.88 21.32 1.74
N PHE A 211 -5.59 20.19 1.62
CA PHE A 211 -6.98 20.15 1.14
C PHE A 211 -8.02 20.11 2.27
N HIS A 212 -7.60 20.30 3.53
CA HIS A 212 -8.48 20.26 4.71
C HIS A 212 -9.38 19.01 4.77
N VAL A 213 -8.82 17.85 4.42
CA VAL A 213 -9.55 16.58 4.48
C VAL A 213 -9.81 16.22 5.94
N GLY A 214 -11.07 16.00 6.32
CA GLY A 214 -11.47 15.74 7.70
C GLY A 214 -11.10 14.36 8.28
N THR A 215 -10.21 13.62 7.63
CA THR A 215 -9.76 12.29 8.05
C THR A 215 -8.40 12.37 8.71
N GLU A 216 -8.27 11.84 9.92
CA GLU A 216 -6.99 11.75 10.62
C GLU A 216 -6.11 10.64 10.01
N ILE A 217 -4.84 10.94 9.75
CA ILE A 217 -3.90 9.96 9.18
C ILE A 217 -3.07 9.30 10.30
N ARG A 218 -3.22 7.98 10.42
CA ARG A 218 -2.44 7.11 11.32
C ARG A 218 -1.39 6.35 10.52
N ILE A 219 -0.15 6.35 11.02
CA ILE A 219 0.95 5.61 10.40
C ILE A 219 1.29 4.42 11.30
N GLY A 220 1.21 3.22 10.74
CA GLY A 220 1.64 1.99 11.41
C GLY A 220 3.06 1.62 11.01
N ASP A 221 3.81 1.04 11.95
CA ASP A 221 5.21 0.64 11.72
C ASP A 221 5.34 -0.38 10.59
N THR A 222 6.52 -0.42 9.96
CA THR A 222 6.84 -1.43 8.96
C THR A 222 6.92 -2.80 9.62
N VAL A 223 5.96 -3.68 9.30
CA VAL A 223 6.06 -5.10 9.67
C VAL A 223 7.12 -5.77 8.80
N ARG A 224 8.00 -6.51 9.46
CA ARG A 224 9.14 -7.20 8.87
C ARG A 224 9.03 -8.69 9.13
N GLU A 225 9.63 -9.48 8.25
CA GLU A 225 9.89 -10.89 8.51
C GLU A 225 11.02 -11.03 9.55
N HIS A 226 11.22 -12.24 10.08
CA HIS A 226 12.15 -12.48 11.19
C HIS A 226 13.61 -12.09 10.90
N ASP A 227 14.01 -12.05 9.62
CA ASP A 227 15.31 -11.67 9.10
C ASP A 227 15.42 -10.16 8.78
N GLY A 228 14.35 -9.40 9.01
CA GLY A 228 14.31 -7.95 8.82
C GLY A 228 13.77 -7.49 7.46
N LEU A 229 13.50 -8.41 6.51
CA LEU A 229 12.91 -8.05 5.23
C LEU A 229 11.54 -7.39 5.44
N ALA A 230 11.35 -6.17 4.91
CA ALA A 230 10.06 -5.51 4.95
C ALA A 230 9.02 -6.35 4.19
N MET A 231 7.88 -6.63 4.83
CA MET A 231 6.82 -7.43 4.20
C MET A 231 6.23 -6.67 3.01
N SER A 232 6.08 -7.37 1.89
CA SER A 232 5.55 -6.81 0.64
C SER A 232 4.85 -7.90 -0.15
N SER A 233 3.74 -7.56 -0.80
CA SER A 233 3.10 -8.44 -1.80
C SER A 233 4.05 -8.83 -2.93
N ARG A 234 5.10 -8.05 -3.18
CA ARG A 234 6.14 -8.32 -4.20
C ARG A 234 7.21 -9.32 -3.75
N ASN A 235 7.28 -9.71 -2.48
CA ASN A 235 8.31 -10.66 -2.01
C ASN A 235 8.13 -12.04 -2.63
N VAL A 236 6.92 -12.41 -3.07
CA VAL A 236 6.62 -13.68 -3.75
C VAL A 236 7.39 -13.87 -5.06
N TYR A 237 7.88 -12.78 -5.67
CA TYR A 237 8.66 -12.83 -6.89
C TYR A 237 10.15 -13.07 -6.64
N LEU A 238 10.66 -13.01 -5.40
CA LEU A 238 12.11 -13.06 -5.16
C LEU A 238 12.68 -14.48 -5.35
N GLY A 239 11.97 -15.49 -4.86
CA GLY A 239 12.55 -16.81 -4.65
C GLY A 239 13.64 -16.78 -3.58
N SER A 240 14.17 -17.95 -3.24
CA SER A 240 15.05 -18.13 -2.07
C SER A 240 16.34 -17.30 -2.16
N ARG A 241 17.04 -17.36 -3.30
CA ARG A 241 18.35 -16.72 -3.49
C ARG A 241 18.28 -15.19 -3.53
N ARG A 242 17.40 -14.61 -4.36
CA ARG A 242 17.26 -13.14 -4.42
C ARG A 242 16.67 -12.58 -3.13
N ARG A 243 15.84 -13.34 -2.42
CA ARG A 243 15.34 -12.94 -1.09
C ARG A 243 16.49 -12.78 -0.10
N SER A 244 17.37 -13.79 -0.01
CA SER A 244 18.53 -13.73 0.88
C SER A 244 19.43 -12.55 0.57
N VAL A 245 19.73 -12.28 -0.70
CA VAL A 245 20.58 -11.15 -1.10
C VAL A 245 19.84 -9.81 -0.93
N GLY A 246 18.52 -9.78 -1.13
CA GLY A 246 17.69 -8.59 -1.00
C GLY A 246 17.68 -7.97 0.41
N LEU A 247 18.06 -8.74 1.44
CA LEU A 247 18.30 -8.22 2.80
C LEU A 247 19.34 -7.09 2.85
N VAL A 248 20.20 -6.99 1.83
CA VAL A 248 21.21 -5.93 1.70
C VAL A 248 20.63 -4.52 1.86
N LEU A 249 19.39 -4.29 1.43
CA LEU A 249 18.75 -2.98 1.59
C LEU A 249 18.53 -2.67 3.07
N TYR A 250 17.96 -3.60 3.83
CA TYR A 250 17.73 -3.42 5.26
C TYR A 250 19.05 -3.32 6.04
N GLU A 251 20.03 -4.16 5.71
CA GLU A 251 21.37 -4.11 6.32
C GLU A 251 22.07 -2.75 6.06
N ALA A 252 21.97 -2.22 4.84
CA ALA A 252 22.53 -0.94 4.48
C ALA A 252 21.86 0.21 5.26
N LEU A 253 20.53 0.21 5.37
CA LEU A 253 19.79 1.19 6.16
C LEU A 253 20.14 1.11 7.65
N LYS A 254 20.28 -0.10 8.21
CA LYS A 254 20.71 -0.31 9.60
C LYS A 254 22.14 0.15 9.85
N ALA A 255 23.03 -0.01 8.88
CA ALA A 255 24.40 0.51 8.98
C ALA A 255 24.42 2.05 9.01
N ALA A 256 23.62 2.70 8.17
CA ALA A 256 23.44 4.15 8.17
C ALA A 256 22.81 4.66 9.49
N GLU A 257 21.76 4.00 9.98
CA GLU A 257 21.14 4.30 11.27
C GLU A 257 22.14 4.14 12.43
N SER A 258 22.96 3.08 12.42
CA SER A 258 24.00 2.87 13.41
C SER A 258 25.05 3.98 13.40
N ALA A 259 25.43 4.48 12.21
CA ALA A 259 26.32 5.63 12.09
C ALA A 259 25.71 6.89 12.71
N TYR A 260 24.41 7.14 12.46
CA TYR A 260 23.69 8.25 13.11
C TYR A 260 23.70 8.10 14.64
N HIS A 261 23.33 6.94 15.18
CA HIS A 261 23.37 6.68 16.63
C HIS A 261 24.77 6.81 17.23
N ALA A 262 25.83 6.54 16.48
CA ALA A 262 27.22 6.73 16.88
C ALA A 262 27.69 8.20 16.88
N GLY A 263 26.79 9.18 16.71
CA GLY A 263 27.13 10.60 16.76
C GLY A 263 27.28 11.27 15.40
N LYS A 264 27.21 10.51 14.29
CA LYS A 264 27.34 11.10 12.96
C LYS A 264 26.10 11.90 12.58
N VAL A 265 26.31 12.98 11.85
CA VAL A 265 25.25 13.89 11.35
C VAL A 265 25.41 14.22 9.88
N THR A 266 26.60 14.04 9.30
CA THR A 266 26.82 14.37 7.88
C THR A 266 26.27 13.24 7.00
N ARG A 267 25.74 13.62 5.85
CA ARG A 267 25.25 12.69 4.82
C ARG A 267 26.35 11.72 4.39
N ALA A 268 27.57 12.23 4.19
CA ALA A 268 28.72 11.42 3.80
C ALA A 268 29.06 10.32 4.83
N ASP A 269 29.05 10.64 6.13
CA ASP A 269 29.30 9.65 7.18
C ASP A 269 28.18 8.60 7.25
N ILE A 270 26.92 9.05 7.23
CA ILE A 270 25.74 8.19 7.40
C ILE A 270 25.55 7.29 6.17
N LEU A 271 25.45 7.88 4.97
CA LEU A 271 25.26 7.11 3.74
C LEU A 271 26.51 6.33 3.35
N GLY A 272 27.71 6.79 3.73
CA GLY A 272 28.94 6.03 3.52
C GLY A 272 28.91 4.66 4.20
N ALA A 273 28.22 4.51 5.33
CA ALA A 273 28.01 3.21 5.98
C ALA A 273 27.12 2.29 5.13
N ALA A 274 26.02 2.80 4.60
CA ALA A 274 25.15 2.06 3.68
C ALA A 274 25.89 1.63 2.41
N THR A 275 26.64 2.56 1.79
CA THR A 275 27.41 2.29 0.55
C THR A 275 28.46 1.20 0.74
N ARG A 276 29.11 1.12 1.91
CA ARG A 276 30.07 0.04 2.21
C ARG A 276 29.38 -1.33 2.27
N VAL A 277 28.18 -1.40 2.87
CA VAL A 277 27.40 -2.65 2.92
C VAL A 277 27.00 -3.09 1.52
N THR A 278 26.39 -2.20 0.74
CA THR A 278 25.94 -2.56 -0.63
C THR A 278 27.12 -2.89 -1.55
N GLY A 279 28.25 -2.19 -1.46
CA GLY A 279 29.44 -2.48 -2.25
C GLY A 279 30.08 -3.83 -1.89
N ARG A 280 30.14 -4.17 -0.61
CA ARG A 280 30.68 -5.45 -0.12
C ARG A 280 29.84 -6.62 -0.62
N VAL A 281 28.52 -6.60 -0.36
CA VAL A 281 27.62 -7.69 -0.77
C VAL A 281 27.61 -7.87 -2.28
N LEU A 282 27.61 -6.77 -3.06
CA LEU A 282 27.69 -6.87 -4.53
C LEU A 282 29.01 -7.49 -5.00
N SER A 283 30.13 -7.19 -4.34
CA SER A 283 31.44 -7.77 -4.66
C SER A 283 31.47 -9.26 -4.35
N GLU A 284 30.91 -9.67 -3.20
CA GLU A 284 30.74 -11.08 -2.82
C GLU A 284 29.90 -11.83 -3.87
N GLN A 285 28.77 -11.27 -4.29
CA GLN A 285 27.90 -11.87 -5.32
C GLN A 285 28.59 -11.95 -6.69
N LYS A 286 29.41 -10.97 -7.07
CA LYS A 286 30.16 -10.99 -8.32
C LYS A 286 31.27 -12.05 -8.36
N ALA A 287 31.76 -12.49 -7.20
CA ALA A 287 32.75 -13.56 -7.08
C ALA A 287 32.14 -14.97 -7.21
N LEU A 288 30.82 -15.10 -7.06
CA LEU A 288 30.09 -16.36 -7.20
C LEU A 288 29.78 -16.69 -8.68
N SER A 289 29.52 -17.96 -8.95
CA SER A 289 29.07 -18.41 -10.27
C SER A 289 27.66 -17.92 -10.61
N PRO A 290 27.26 -17.82 -11.90
CA PRO A 290 25.89 -17.44 -12.29
C PRO A 290 24.79 -18.30 -11.63
N ALA A 291 25.07 -19.59 -11.42
CA ALA A 291 24.16 -20.53 -10.75
C ALA A 291 24.05 -20.34 -9.22
N GLU A 292 24.83 -19.42 -8.62
CA GLU A 292 24.91 -19.19 -7.17
C GLU A 292 24.63 -17.75 -6.77
N ARG A 293 24.84 -16.79 -7.68
CA ARG A 293 24.72 -15.38 -7.38
C ARG A 293 23.32 -14.82 -7.60
N ALA A 294 22.98 -13.76 -6.89
CA ALA A 294 21.93 -12.84 -7.27
C ALA A 294 22.50 -11.42 -7.32
N LEU A 295 22.34 -10.77 -8.47
CA LEU A 295 22.81 -9.40 -8.66
C LEU A 295 21.67 -8.42 -8.38
N TYR A 296 22.06 -7.18 -8.05
CA TYR A 296 21.12 -6.10 -7.85
C TYR A 296 21.78 -4.75 -8.20
N ASP A 297 20.93 -3.79 -8.49
CA ASP A 297 21.30 -2.39 -8.66
C ASP A 297 20.68 -1.56 -7.52
N VAL A 298 21.47 -0.66 -6.94
CA VAL A 298 20.95 0.34 -6.01
C VAL A 298 20.36 1.47 -6.85
N ASP A 299 19.04 1.63 -6.80
CA ASP A 299 18.34 2.72 -7.49
C ASP A 299 18.63 4.05 -6.76
N TYR A 300 18.40 4.07 -5.45
CA TYR A 300 18.90 5.12 -4.58
C TYR A 300 18.99 4.65 -3.12
N ILE A 301 19.81 5.35 -2.33
CA ILE A 301 19.72 5.41 -0.87
C ILE A 301 19.82 6.88 -0.51
N SER A 302 18.82 7.39 0.20
CA SER A 302 18.65 8.81 0.49
C SER A 302 18.58 9.06 1.99
N LEU A 303 19.05 10.24 2.37
CA LEU A 303 18.89 10.85 3.67
C LEU A 303 18.18 12.19 3.46
N ALA A 304 16.95 12.28 3.96
CA ALA A 304 16.07 13.39 3.66
C ALA A 304 15.38 13.96 4.90
N ASP A 305 15.01 15.24 4.83
CA ASP A 305 14.19 15.90 5.82
C ASP A 305 12.82 15.22 5.95
N PRO A 306 12.30 14.98 7.16
CA PRO A 306 11.11 14.15 7.34
C PRO A 306 9.80 14.79 6.88
N ASP A 307 9.75 16.11 6.74
CA ASP A 307 8.54 16.83 6.33
C ASP A 307 8.54 17.17 4.84
N THR A 308 9.70 17.56 4.34
CA THR A 308 9.87 18.06 2.98
C THR A 308 10.38 16.99 2.04
N LEU A 309 11.06 15.95 2.54
CA LEU A 309 11.80 14.99 1.70
C LEU A 309 12.88 15.65 0.83
N ASP A 310 13.32 16.86 1.18
CA ASP A 310 14.54 17.42 0.62
C ASP A 310 15.73 16.63 1.16
N GLU A 311 16.65 16.27 0.26
CA GLU A 311 17.89 15.62 0.69
C GLU A 311 18.72 16.59 1.54
N VAL A 312 19.24 16.09 2.65
CA VAL A 312 20.01 16.91 3.61
C VAL A 312 21.47 16.48 3.62
N GLU A 313 22.37 17.47 3.64
CA GLU A 313 23.82 17.25 3.81
C GLU A 313 24.21 17.04 5.28
N VAL A 314 23.43 17.63 6.20
CA VAL A 314 23.62 17.49 7.65
C VAL A 314 22.24 17.29 8.29
N VAL A 315 22.11 16.24 9.10
CA VAL A 315 20.90 15.97 9.89
C VAL A 315 20.86 16.91 11.09
N ASP A 316 19.76 17.63 11.26
CA ASP A 316 19.44 18.31 12.50
C ASP A 316 19.05 17.26 13.57
N PRO A 317 19.85 17.05 14.64
CA PRO A 317 19.55 16.05 15.65
C PRO A 317 18.29 16.32 16.46
N ALA A 318 17.77 17.56 16.47
CA ALA A 318 16.50 17.87 17.12
C ALA A 318 15.28 17.46 16.28
N LYS A 319 15.48 17.26 14.98
CA LYS A 319 14.43 16.88 14.03
C LYS A 319 14.53 15.41 13.60
N GLY A 320 15.75 14.89 13.49
CA GLY A 320 16.00 13.60 12.86
C GLY A 320 15.92 13.68 11.33
N ALA A 321 15.76 12.52 10.69
CA ALA A 321 15.70 12.41 9.22
C ALA A 321 15.03 11.10 8.77
N ILE A 322 14.65 11.02 7.51
CA ILE A 322 14.22 9.79 6.85
C ILE A 322 15.41 9.20 6.09
N LEU A 323 15.77 7.96 6.42
CA LEU A 323 16.59 7.11 5.58
C LEU A 323 15.67 6.25 4.73
N SER A 324 15.77 6.34 3.41
CA SER A 324 15.00 5.51 2.49
C SER A 324 15.89 4.97 1.38
N GLY A 325 15.51 3.84 0.81
CA GLY A 325 16.25 3.28 -0.32
C GLY A 325 15.42 2.33 -1.15
N ALA A 326 15.90 2.13 -2.37
CA ALA A 326 15.35 1.17 -3.31
C ALA A 326 16.47 0.36 -3.97
N VAL A 327 16.26 -0.95 -4.05
CA VAL A 327 17.17 -1.90 -4.70
C VAL A 327 16.39 -2.71 -5.72
N LYS A 328 16.91 -2.82 -6.94
CA LYS A 328 16.34 -3.63 -8.00
C LYS A 328 17.12 -4.94 -8.10
N MET A 329 16.51 -6.03 -7.65
CA MET A 329 17.03 -7.37 -7.85
C MET A 329 16.95 -7.71 -9.34
N ALA A 330 18.08 -8.09 -9.93
CA ALA A 330 18.15 -8.53 -11.31
C ALA A 330 17.40 -9.87 -11.51
N PRO A 331 17.07 -10.23 -12.76
CA PRO A 331 16.67 -11.60 -13.08
C PRO A 331 17.74 -12.61 -12.65
N VAL A 332 17.30 -13.82 -12.33
CA VAL A 332 18.20 -14.95 -12.09
C VAL A 332 18.88 -15.32 -13.40
N GLU A 333 20.21 -15.29 -13.42
CA GLU A 333 21.00 -15.58 -14.63
C GLU A 333 20.97 -17.07 -15.00
N GLU A 334 21.12 -17.94 -14.01
CA GLU A 334 21.06 -19.39 -14.16
C GLU A 334 20.38 -20.01 -12.94
N SER A 335 19.36 -20.83 -13.16
CA SER A 335 18.64 -21.54 -12.09
C SER A 335 19.09 -22.99 -11.98
N ARG A 336 19.13 -23.51 -10.75
CA ARG A 336 19.38 -24.93 -10.49
C ARG A 336 18.08 -25.73 -10.61
N ALA A 337 18.21 -27.01 -10.94
CA ALA A 337 17.05 -27.91 -10.96
C ALA A 337 16.37 -27.94 -9.58
N GLY A 338 15.08 -27.63 -9.53
CA GLY A 338 14.30 -27.58 -8.28
C GLY A 338 14.51 -26.32 -7.44
N GLU A 339 15.26 -25.32 -7.92
CA GLU A 339 15.43 -24.06 -7.21
C GLU A 339 14.14 -23.24 -7.17
N ASP A 340 13.75 -22.78 -5.99
CA ASP A 340 12.72 -21.76 -5.84
C ASP A 340 13.26 -20.39 -6.31
N THR A 341 12.86 -20.01 -7.51
CA THR A 341 13.18 -18.72 -8.14
C THR A 341 12.06 -17.67 -7.98
N GLY A 342 11.01 -18.01 -7.21
CA GLY A 342 9.84 -17.18 -7.00
C GLY A 342 8.87 -17.18 -8.18
N LEU A 343 7.79 -16.41 -8.03
CA LEU A 343 6.82 -16.20 -9.10
C LEU A 343 7.49 -15.53 -10.32
N GLY A 344 7.15 -15.97 -11.53
CA GLY A 344 7.78 -15.48 -12.75
C GLY A 344 9.13 -16.12 -13.08
N GLU A 345 9.46 -17.26 -12.47
CA GLU A 345 10.59 -18.14 -12.83
C GLU A 345 11.94 -17.42 -12.81
N GLY A 346 12.16 -16.50 -11.86
CA GLY A 346 13.40 -15.75 -11.80
C GLY A 346 13.56 -14.65 -12.85
N LYS A 347 12.65 -14.52 -13.82
CA LYS A 347 12.81 -13.65 -15.01
C LYS A 347 12.42 -12.21 -14.77
N VAL A 348 11.52 -11.96 -13.82
CA VAL A 348 11.00 -10.63 -13.53
C VAL A 348 11.92 -9.93 -12.52
N PRO A 349 12.48 -8.74 -12.84
CA PRO A 349 13.20 -7.93 -11.86
C PRO A 349 12.29 -7.52 -10.71
N VAL A 350 12.79 -7.53 -9.48
CA VAL A 350 12.01 -7.17 -8.29
C VAL A 350 12.60 -5.92 -7.66
N ARG A 351 11.82 -4.84 -7.62
CA ARG A 351 12.22 -3.59 -6.98
C ARG A 351 11.73 -3.55 -5.53
N LEU A 352 12.67 -3.67 -4.60
CA LEU A 352 12.45 -3.56 -3.17
C LEU A 352 12.59 -2.10 -2.74
N ILE A 353 11.76 -1.69 -1.78
CA ILE A 353 11.85 -0.40 -1.13
C ILE A 353 11.80 -0.61 0.38
N ASP A 354 12.52 0.22 1.11
CA ASP A 354 12.52 0.21 2.57
C ASP A 354 12.93 1.58 3.12
N ASN A 355 12.64 1.81 4.39
CA ASN A 355 13.03 3.02 5.09
C ASN A 355 13.19 2.78 6.60
N LEU A 356 13.94 3.69 7.23
CA LEU A 356 14.04 3.88 8.67
C LEU A 356 13.89 5.37 8.98
N THR A 357 13.17 5.69 10.06
CA THR A 357 13.07 7.07 10.55
C THR A 357 14.10 7.26 11.65
N LEU A 358 15.11 8.09 11.38
CA LEU A 358 16.09 8.52 12.36
C LEU A 358 15.40 9.46 13.35
N GLN A 359 15.22 9.00 14.58
CA GLN A 359 14.57 9.79 15.62
C GLN A 359 15.45 10.97 16.06
N PRO A 360 14.84 12.06 16.57
CA PRO A 360 15.56 13.08 17.31
C PRO A 360 16.40 12.49 18.45
N ARG A 361 17.56 13.10 18.73
CA ARG A 361 18.51 12.67 19.78
C ARG A 361 18.50 13.56 21.03
N THR A 362 17.62 14.56 21.08
CA THR A 362 17.51 15.53 22.19
C THR A 362 16.77 14.95 23.39
#